data_AF-A0A853EXV1-F1
#
_entry.id   AF-A0A853EXV1-F1
#
_cell.length_a   1.000
_cell.length_b   1.000
_cell.length_c   1.000
_cell.angle_alpha   90.00
_cell.angle_beta   90.00
_cell.angle_gamma   90.00
#
_symmetry.space_group_name_H-M   'P 1'
#
loop_
_entity.id
_entity.type
_entity.pdbx_description
1 polymer ?
#
loop_
_entity_poly.entity_id
_entity_poly.type
_entity_poly.pdbx_seq_one_letter_code
_entity_poly.pdbx_strand_id
1 'polypeptide(L)'
;MGVIIGMAGLSSVYLWNYTPPAPDDPDVVQLTGACCLGPGVPWLNVRTERGAGPAAQVVLYELGGPNRISGGAVDLSYDLFVWPEDEAGQHTETALTDSDLAVGDTVSHGPATIEVVKIHDAIWDRYDAVDLRVTFDLDRIDEVP
;
A
#
# COMPACT_ATOMS: atom_id res chain seq x y z
N MET A 1 16.91 55.07 -18.56
CA MET A 1 16.68 53.72 -19.13
C MET A 1 17.93 52.90 -18.84
N GLY A 2 17.93 51.73 -18.22
CA GLY A 2 16.85 50.86 -17.78
C GLY A 2 17.29 50.05 -16.55
N VAL A 3 16.27 49.50 -15.89
CA VAL A 3 16.29 48.70 -14.67
C VAL A 3 17.01 47.37 -14.91
N ILE A 4 17.97 46.99 -14.04
CA ILE A 4 18.43 45.61 -13.96
C ILE A 4 17.47 44.89 -13.02
N ILE A 5 16.62 44.07 -13.63
CA ILE A 5 15.66 43.18 -12.98
C ILE A 5 16.46 42.06 -12.31
N GLY A 6 16.23 41.89 -11.00
CA GLY A 6 16.72 40.74 -10.27
C GLY A 6 16.08 39.46 -10.78
N MET A 7 16.88 38.42 -10.91
CA MET A 7 16.37 37.06 -10.73
C MET A 7 17.16 36.46 -9.57
N ALA A 8 16.46 36.34 -8.45
CA ALA A 8 16.81 35.38 -7.42
C ALA A 8 17.10 34.06 -8.15
N GLY A 9 18.30 33.51 -7.92
CA GLY A 9 18.60 32.16 -8.32
C GLY A 9 17.55 31.27 -7.66
N LEU A 10 16.54 30.88 -8.45
CA LEU A 10 15.73 29.73 -8.14
C LEU A 10 16.74 28.60 -8.03
N SER A 11 17.11 28.29 -6.80
CA SER A 11 17.52 26.95 -6.41
C SER A 11 16.37 26.05 -6.82
N SER A 12 16.38 25.64 -8.08
CA SER A 12 15.71 24.46 -8.57
C SER A 12 16.33 23.34 -7.77
N VAL A 13 15.83 23.13 -6.54
CA VAL A 13 16.06 21.91 -5.81
C VAL A 13 15.43 20.87 -6.71
N TYR A 14 16.27 20.25 -7.53
CA TYR A 14 15.99 18.99 -8.14
C TYR A 14 15.74 18.02 -6.98
N LEU A 15 14.49 18.01 -6.50
CA LEU A 15 13.90 16.89 -5.77
C LEU A 15 13.84 15.75 -6.80
N TRP A 16 15.00 15.15 -7.07
CA TRP A 16 15.05 13.87 -7.76
C TRP A 16 14.23 12.91 -6.92
N ASN A 17 13.10 12.50 -7.48
CA ASN A 17 12.30 11.35 -7.13
C ASN A 17 13.21 10.17 -6.78
N TYR A 18 13.62 10.03 -5.51
CA TYR A 18 14.20 8.80 -5.03
C TYR A 18 13.01 7.91 -4.65
N THR A 19 12.36 7.34 -5.65
CA THR A 19 11.45 6.21 -5.46
C THR A 19 12.25 5.14 -4.71
N PRO A 20 11.72 4.55 -3.63
CA PRO A 20 12.37 3.42 -2.98
C PRO A 20 12.70 2.34 -4.03
N PRO A 21 13.78 1.57 -3.86
CA PRO A 21 14.07 0.50 -4.79
C PRO A 21 12.87 -0.45 -4.81
N ALA A 22 12.46 -0.85 -6.02
CA ALA A 22 11.42 -1.84 -6.18
C ALA A 22 11.81 -3.12 -5.44
N PRO A 23 10.84 -3.88 -4.88
CA PRO A 23 11.12 -5.17 -4.27
C PRO A 23 11.86 -6.10 -5.24
N ASP A 24 12.82 -6.87 -4.70
CA ASP A 24 13.57 -7.86 -5.48
C ASP A 24 12.71 -9.09 -5.84
N ASP A 25 11.65 -9.34 -5.06
CA ASP A 25 10.69 -10.41 -5.27
C ASP A 25 9.46 -9.88 -6.04
N PRO A 26 9.12 -10.44 -7.23
CA PRO A 26 7.99 -9.98 -8.04
C PRO A 26 6.62 -10.24 -7.41
N ASP A 27 6.52 -11.13 -6.41
CA ASP A 27 5.27 -11.41 -5.69
C ASP A 27 5.07 -10.47 -4.48
N VAL A 28 6.05 -9.59 -4.24
CA VAL A 28 6.01 -8.59 -3.18
C VAL A 28 5.63 -7.24 -3.79
N VAL A 29 4.64 -6.61 -3.16
CA VAL A 29 4.17 -5.29 -3.53
C VAL A 29 4.68 -4.25 -2.55
N GLN A 30 5.07 -3.08 -3.04
CA GLN A 30 5.58 -2.01 -2.19
C GLN A 30 4.50 -0.95 -1.96
N LEU A 31 4.17 -0.72 -0.70
CA LEU A 31 3.34 0.39 -0.25
C LEU A 31 4.25 1.55 0.15
N THR A 32 4.12 2.69 -0.51
CA THR A 32 4.97 3.86 -0.27
C THR A 32 4.19 5.02 0.33
N GLY A 33 4.80 5.74 1.26
CA GLY A 33 4.30 6.98 1.82
C GLY A 33 4.73 8.18 0.98
N ALA A 34 3.76 8.98 0.59
CA ALA A 34 4.00 10.12 -0.25
C ALA A 34 4.17 11.41 0.56
N CYS A 35 5.40 11.81 0.86
CA CYS A 35 5.63 13.14 1.45
C CYS A 35 5.40 14.30 0.46
N CYS A 36 5.09 14.01 -0.82
CA CYS A 36 5.06 14.98 -1.93
C CYS A 36 4.06 14.67 -3.07
N LEU A 37 3.24 13.61 -2.99
CA LEU A 37 2.22 13.39 -4.02
C LEU A 37 1.10 14.42 -3.82
N GLY A 38 0.70 15.10 -4.91
CA GLY A 38 -0.45 16.01 -4.87
C GLY A 38 -1.75 15.25 -4.54
N PRO A 39 -2.86 15.95 -4.24
CA PRO A 39 -4.13 15.31 -3.93
C PRO A 39 -4.56 14.38 -5.07
N GLY A 40 -4.54 13.08 -4.80
CA GLY A 40 -4.79 12.00 -5.74
C GLY A 40 -4.45 10.68 -5.04
N VAL A 41 -5.24 9.64 -5.28
CA VAL A 41 -5.29 8.48 -4.39
C VAL A 41 -4.09 7.54 -4.60
N PRO A 42 -3.21 7.32 -3.62
CA PRO A 42 -2.15 6.32 -3.72
C PRO A 42 -2.58 5.07 -2.97
N TRP A 43 -3.70 4.47 -3.38
CA TRP A 43 -4.03 3.11 -2.95
C TRP A 43 -3.45 2.09 -3.92
N LEU A 44 -3.01 0.97 -3.37
CA LEU A 44 -2.53 -0.18 -4.12
C LEU A 44 -3.62 -1.26 -4.15
N ASN A 45 -3.86 -1.83 -5.33
CA ASN A 45 -4.79 -2.95 -5.48
C ASN A 45 -4.02 -4.23 -5.73
N VAL A 46 -4.29 -5.22 -4.89
CA VAL A 46 -3.85 -6.59 -5.14
C VAL A 46 -5.10 -7.43 -5.26
N ARG A 47 -5.23 -8.22 -6.33
CA ARG A 47 -6.45 -8.98 -6.62
C ARG A 47 -6.15 -10.27 -7.35
N THR A 48 -7.03 -11.25 -7.20
CA THR A 48 -7.05 -12.45 -8.04
C THR A 48 -7.63 -12.14 -9.42
N GLU A 49 -7.41 -13.05 -10.39
CA GLU A 49 -8.00 -12.94 -11.73
C GLU A 49 -9.53 -13.13 -11.68
N ARG A 50 -10.30 -12.18 -12.21
CA ARG A 50 -11.77 -12.13 -12.09
C ARG A 50 -12.53 -13.00 -13.12
N GLY A 51 -11.88 -14.01 -13.68
CA GLY A 51 -12.27 -14.64 -14.94
C GLY A 51 -13.59 -15.43 -14.93
N ALA A 52 -13.86 -16.25 -13.90
CA ALA A 52 -15.05 -17.12 -13.83
C ALA A 52 -15.19 -17.85 -12.48
N GLY A 53 -14.78 -17.26 -11.36
CA GLY A 53 -14.74 -17.97 -10.08
C GLY A 53 -14.66 -17.04 -8.87
N PRO A 54 -14.43 -17.60 -7.68
CA PRO A 54 -14.32 -16.83 -6.46
C PRO A 54 -13.17 -15.84 -6.62
N ALA A 55 -13.37 -14.59 -6.23
CA ALA A 55 -12.35 -13.57 -6.36
C ALA A 55 -12.21 -12.75 -5.08
N ALA A 56 -10.99 -12.28 -4.85
CA ALA A 56 -10.69 -11.40 -3.73
C ALA A 56 -9.81 -10.25 -4.20
N GLN A 57 -9.98 -9.09 -3.56
CA GLN A 57 -9.19 -7.90 -3.79
C GLN A 57 -8.92 -7.23 -2.44
N VAL A 58 -7.68 -6.79 -2.25
CA VAL A 58 -7.28 -5.93 -1.15
C VAL A 58 -6.93 -4.56 -1.73
N VAL A 59 -7.49 -3.51 -1.14
CA VAL A 59 -7.15 -2.12 -1.44
C VAL A 59 -6.41 -1.54 -0.24
N LEU A 60 -5.07 -1.44 -0.36
CA LEU A 60 -4.20 -0.88 0.67
C LEU A 60 -4.14 0.64 0.51
N TYR A 61 -4.42 1.38 1.58
CA TYR A 61 -4.29 2.84 1.59
C TYR A 61 -2.82 3.29 1.71
N GLU A 62 -2.53 4.52 1.30
CA GLU A 62 -1.17 5.09 1.37
C GLU A 62 -0.63 5.18 2.81
N LEU A 63 0.69 5.13 2.96
CA LEU A 63 1.34 5.51 4.22
C LEU A 63 1.28 7.04 4.39
N GLY A 64 0.91 7.49 5.58
CA GLY A 64 0.69 8.90 5.93
C GLY A 64 -0.78 9.28 6.15
N GLY A 65 -1.70 8.39 5.77
CA GLY A 65 -3.13 8.47 6.11
C GLY A 65 -3.49 7.54 7.28
N PRO A 66 -4.42 6.59 7.11
CA PRO A 66 -4.74 5.60 8.14
C PRO A 66 -3.61 4.57 8.34
N ASN A 67 -2.67 4.48 7.39
CA ASN A 67 -1.52 3.59 7.47
C ASN A 67 -0.29 4.37 7.91
N ARG A 68 0.48 3.83 8.85
CA ARG A 68 1.64 4.54 9.42
C ARG A 68 2.71 3.57 9.88
N ILE A 69 3.97 3.99 9.76
CA ILE A 69 5.10 3.32 10.38
C ILE A 69 5.37 3.99 11.72
N SER A 70 5.56 3.21 12.78
CA SER A 70 5.97 3.73 14.09
C SER A 70 6.82 2.70 14.82
N GLY A 71 8.00 3.12 15.29
CA GLY A 71 8.84 2.28 16.14
C GLY A 71 9.28 0.97 15.50
N GLY A 72 9.46 0.93 14.16
CA GLY A 72 9.81 -0.28 13.42
C GLY A 72 8.65 -1.25 13.19
N ALA A 73 7.40 -0.84 13.45
CA ALA A 73 6.18 -1.56 13.11
C ALA A 73 5.29 -0.72 12.17
N VAL A 74 4.31 -1.36 11.53
CA VAL A 74 3.34 -0.71 10.65
C VAL A 74 1.91 -0.97 11.12
N ASP A 75 1.09 0.08 11.11
CA ASP A 75 -0.37 -0.01 11.17
C ASP A 75 -0.92 0.05 9.75
N LEU A 76 -1.77 -0.91 9.38
CA LEU A 76 -2.37 -1.05 8.06
C LEU A 76 -3.89 -1.08 8.17
N SER A 77 -4.54 -0.07 7.60
CA SER A 77 -5.94 -0.06 7.18
C SER A 77 -6.06 -0.34 5.68
N TYR A 78 -7.07 -1.13 5.33
CA TYR A 78 -7.35 -1.54 3.97
C TYR A 78 -8.78 -2.06 3.84
N ASP A 79 -9.28 -2.07 2.61
CA ASP A 79 -10.57 -2.68 2.30
C ASP A 79 -10.35 -4.05 1.67
N LEU A 80 -11.06 -5.06 2.18
CA LEU A 80 -11.15 -6.39 1.61
C LEU A 80 -12.47 -6.54 0.84
N PHE A 81 -12.36 -6.83 -0.45
CA PHE A 81 -13.48 -7.10 -1.33
C PHE A 81 -13.50 -8.57 -1.70
N VAL A 82 -14.67 -9.19 -1.61
CA VAL A 82 -14.85 -10.61 -1.88
C VAL A 82 -16.05 -10.86 -2.78
N TRP A 83 -15.84 -11.66 -3.83
CA TRP A 83 -16.85 -12.14 -4.78
C TRP A 83 -16.98 -13.66 -4.66
N PRO A 84 -18.01 -14.19 -3.98
CA PRO A 84 -18.32 -15.62 -4.05
C PRO A 84 -18.79 -16.01 -5.47
N GLU A 85 -18.63 -17.29 -5.82
CA GLU A 85 -18.52 -17.83 -7.19
C GLU A 85 -19.53 -17.36 -8.26
N ASP A 86 -20.67 -16.75 -7.92
CA ASP A 86 -21.81 -16.64 -8.84
C ASP A 86 -22.45 -15.25 -8.99
N GLU A 87 -22.00 -14.22 -8.29
CA GLU A 87 -22.63 -12.89 -8.42
C GLU A 87 -21.74 -11.91 -9.16
N ALA A 88 -21.88 -11.88 -10.49
CA ALA A 88 -21.27 -10.88 -11.36
C ALA A 88 -21.81 -9.47 -11.03
N GLY A 89 -21.30 -8.88 -9.96
CA GLY A 89 -21.60 -7.51 -9.52
C GLY A 89 -21.63 -7.31 -8.01
N GLN A 90 -22.10 -8.29 -7.23
CA GLN A 90 -22.15 -8.16 -5.77
C GLN A 90 -20.85 -8.62 -5.13
N HIS A 91 -20.38 -7.81 -4.19
CA HIS A 91 -19.26 -8.14 -3.33
C HIS A 91 -19.59 -7.77 -1.91
N THR A 92 -18.95 -8.46 -0.98
CA THR A 92 -18.81 -7.97 0.38
C THR A 92 -17.57 -7.09 0.43
N GLU A 93 -17.74 -5.87 0.93
CA GLU A 93 -16.66 -4.96 1.27
C GLU A 93 -16.54 -4.92 2.79
N THR A 94 -15.34 -5.24 3.30
CA THR A 94 -15.03 -5.19 4.73
C THR A 94 -13.82 -4.29 4.94
N ALA A 95 -14.02 -3.19 5.67
CA ALA A 95 -12.94 -2.32 6.10
C ALA A 95 -12.21 -2.95 7.30
N LEU A 96 -10.89 -3.11 7.18
CA LEU A 96 -10.04 -3.77 8.17
C LEU A 96 -8.95 -2.83 8.66
N THR A 97 -8.45 -3.10 9.86
CA THR A 97 -7.29 -2.42 10.42
C THR A 97 -6.52 -3.39 11.30
N ASP A 98 -5.25 -3.57 10.96
CA ASP A 98 -4.28 -4.32 11.74
C ASP A 98 -3.20 -3.35 12.21
N SER A 99 -2.71 -3.53 13.44
CA SER A 99 -1.80 -2.59 14.10
C SER A 99 -0.60 -3.30 14.68
N ASP A 100 0.48 -2.55 14.87
CA ASP A 100 1.75 -3.01 15.46
C ASP A 100 2.38 -4.19 14.71
N LEU A 101 2.22 -4.26 13.38
CA LEU A 101 2.79 -5.34 12.56
C LEU A 101 4.29 -5.12 12.35
N ALA A 102 5.10 -6.05 12.83
CA ALA A 102 6.54 -6.08 12.63
C ALA A 102 6.94 -6.87 11.37
N VAL A 103 8.19 -6.72 10.94
CA VAL A 103 8.74 -7.55 9.85
C VAL A 103 8.66 -9.04 10.20
N GLY A 104 8.06 -9.82 9.30
CA GLY A 104 7.78 -11.25 9.48
C GLY A 104 6.40 -11.55 10.06
N ASP A 105 5.65 -10.54 10.51
CA ASP A 105 4.28 -10.74 10.96
C ASP A 105 3.33 -10.99 9.78
N THR A 106 2.32 -11.80 10.05
CA THR A 106 1.27 -12.16 9.10
C THR A 106 -0.10 -11.97 9.73
N VAL A 107 -1.01 -11.32 9.02
CA VAL A 107 -2.43 -11.22 9.38
C VAL A 107 -3.28 -11.88 8.30
N SER A 108 -4.41 -12.46 8.70
CA SER A 108 -5.30 -13.16 7.78
C SER A 108 -6.77 -12.86 8.08
N HIS A 109 -7.50 -12.45 7.06
CA HIS A 109 -8.92 -12.11 7.12
C HIS A 109 -9.64 -12.76 5.95
N GLY A 110 -10.46 -13.77 6.23
CA GLY A 110 -11.08 -14.62 5.22
C GLY A 110 -10.05 -15.15 4.20
N PRO A 111 -10.21 -14.84 2.90
CA PRO A 111 -9.31 -15.32 1.86
C PRO A 111 -7.98 -14.56 1.77
N ALA A 112 -7.82 -13.40 2.44
CA ALA A 112 -6.62 -12.57 2.30
C ALA A 112 -5.63 -12.79 3.44
N THR A 113 -4.37 -13.02 3.10
CA THR A 113 -3.24 -13.00 4.03
C THR A 113 -2.26 -11.91 3.62
N ILE A 114 -1.87 -11.06 4.57
CA ILE A 114 -0.88 -10.00 4.38
C ILE A 114 0.32 -10.30 5.27
N GLU A 115 1.52 -10.36 4.67
CA GLU A 115 2.81 -10.51 5.34
C GLU A 115 3.61 -9.21 5.22
N VAL A 116 4.18 -8.73 6.33
CA VAL A 116 5.14 -7.62 6.32
C VAL A 116 6.53 -8.15 6.01
N VAL A 117 6.98 -7.99 4.77
CA VAL A 117 8.27 -8.53 4.30
C VAL A 117 9.43 -7.64 4.71
N LYS A 118 9.24 -6.32 4.61
CA LYS A 118 10.26 -5.34 4.96
C LYS A 118 9.63 -4.00 5.29
N ILE A 119 10.17 -3.35 6.32
CA ILE A 119 9.84 -1.97 6.65
C ILE A 119 11.07 -1.12 6.32
N HIS A 120 10.88 -0.16 5.42
CA HIS A 120 11.85 0.88 5.11
C HIS A 120 11.47 2.07 5.99
N ASP A 121 11.84 1.98 7.28
CA ASP A 121 11.73 3.06 8.26
C ASP A 121 13.06 3.79 8.28
N ALA A 122 13.02 5.05 7.88
CA ALA A 122 14.23 5.79 7.67
C ALA A 122 14.37 6.97 8.62
N ILE A 123 15.44 6.91 9.41
CA ILE A 123 16.02 8.09 10.03
C ILE A 123 16.71 8.98 8.96
N TRP A 124 17.06 8.43 7.77
CA TRP A 124 17.82 9.12 6.71
C TRP A 124 17.34 8.93 5.25
N ASP A 125 16.55 7.90 4.93
CA ASP A 125 15.83 7.78 3.66
C ASP A 125 14.54 8.63 3.68
N ARG A 126 14.36 9.48 2.69
CA ARG A 126 13.37 10.56 2.73
C ARG A 126 11.91 10.09 2.51
N TYR A 127 11.66 8.78 2.56
CA TYR A 127 10.38 8.15 2.26
C TYR A 127 10.16 6.91 3.14
N ASP A 128 9.00 6.84 3.77
CA ASP A 128 8.49 5.65 4.43
C ASP A 128 7.99 4.67 3.37
N ALA A 129 8.38 3.40 3.45
CA ALA A 129 7.83 2.36 2.59
C ALA A 129 7.73 1.02 3.32
N VAL A 130 6.78 0.20 2.92
CA VAL A 130 6.61 -1.16 3.43
C VAL A 130 6.43 -2.12 2.26
N ASP A 131 7.26 -3.15 2.22
CA ASP A 131 7.13 -4.26 1.29
C ASP A 131 6.18 -5.29 1.91
N LEU A 132 5.11 -5.61 1.19
CA LEU A 132 4.06 -6.51 1.63
C LEU A 132 3.94 -7.68 0.66
N ARG A 133 3.74 -8.88 1.18
CA ARG A 133 3.28 -10.02 0.37
C ARG A 133 1.80 -10.23 0.67
N VAL A 134 0.98 -10.18 -0.37
CA VAL A 134 -0.45 -10.43 -0.25
C VAL A 134 -0.76 -11.73 -0.97
N THR A 135 -1.29 -12.70 -0.24
CA THR A 135 -1.68 -14.01 -0.76
C THR A 135 -3.18 -14.18 -0.62
N PHE A 136 -3.79 -14.85 -1.59
CA PHE A 136 -5.22 -15.17 -1.56
C PHE A 136 -5.43 -16.69 -1.50
N ASP A 137 -6.18 -17.14 -0.49
CA ASP A 137 -6.71 -18.50 -0.37
C ASP A 137 -8.23 -18.46 -0.60
N LEU A 138 -8.64 -18.76 -1.84
CA LEU A 138 -10.04 -18.66 -2.25
C LEU A 138 -10.92 -19.76 -1.65
N ASP A 139 -10.34 -20.81 -1.05
CA ASP A 139 -11.13 -21.82 -0.32
C ASP A 139 -11.72 -21.25 0.98
N ARG A 140 -11.18 -20.12 1.46
CA ARG A 140 -11.62 -19.40 2.68
C ARG A 140 -12.48 -18.17 2.37
N ILE A 141 -13.03 -18.10 1.15
CA ILE A 141 -13.77 -16.92 0.70
C ILE A 141 -15.04 -16.62 1.52
N ASP A 142 -15.63 -17.65 2.14
CA ASP A 142 -16.81 -17.51 2.98
C ASP A 142 -16.48 -17.18 4.45
N GLU A 143 -15.19 -17.08 4.82
CA GLU A 143 -14.72 -16.79 6.17
C GLU A 143 -14.49 -15.28 6.43
N VAL A 144 -15.01 -14.40 5.56
CA VAL A 144 -14.88 -12.95 5.73
C VAL A 144 -15.64 -12.50 6.99
N PRO A 145 -15.02 -11.67 7.86
CA PRO A 145 -15.63 -11.19 9.10
C PRO A 145 -16.80 -10.21 8.89
#